data_AF-A0A3C0Q768-F1
#
_entry.id   AF-A0A3C0Q768-F1
#
_cell.length_a   1.000
_cell.length_b   1.000
_cell.length_c   1.000
_cell.angle_alpha   90.00
_cell.angle_beta   90.00
_cell.angle_gamma   90.00
#
_symmetry.space_group_name_H-M   'P 1'
#
loop_
_entity.id
_entity.type
_entity.pdbx_description
1 polymer ?
#
loop_
_entity_poly.entity_id
_entity_poly.type
_entity_poly.pdbx_seq_one_letter_code
_entity_poly.pdbx_strand_id
1 'polypeptide(L)'
;MIGLLIFLFGVFVTLGMCALAARSDYKGFKIPNIVSLVIVAAFGVTYGLLALSGQREVFFKPIGMHIAAAFLVLMVTAALYSFQKLGAGDSKFATAISLWVGLGGLVPFLFYMSLAGGVIAAASLYIQKKKPFHSPPDGGWIDMAQKGSGNVPYGIAIALGALVSFVYLGFFNVSQWEMMF
;
A
#
# COMPACT_ATOMS: atom_id res chain seq x y z
N MET A 1 2.04 -17.95 -20.66
CA MET A 1 1.84 -18.63 -19.36
C MET A 1 2.87 -18.26 -18.29
N ILE A 2 4.19 -18.40 -18.50
CA ILE A 2 5.18 -18.18 -17.43
C ILE A 2 5.24 -16.73 -16.90
N GLY A 3 5.12 -15.70 -17.75
CA GLY A 3 5.11 -14.31 -17.28
C GLY A 3 3.89 -13.97 -16.43
N LEU A 4 2.72 -14.54 -16.74
CA LEU A 4 1.53 -14.38 -15.89
C LEU A 4 1.77 -14.94 -14.48
N LEU A 5 2.43 -16.10 -14.36
CA LEU A 5 2.78 -16.67 -13.06
C LEU A 5 3.74 -15.77 -12.28
N ILE A 6 4.77 -15.23 -12.95
CA ILE A 6 5.74 -14.29 -12.34
C ILE A 6 5.04 -13.02 -11.86
N PHE A 7 4.13 -12.48 -12.68
CA PHE A 7 3.35 -11.30 -12.36
C PHE A 7 2.45 -11.53 -11.15
N LEU A 8 1.62 -12.57 -11.19
CA LEU A 8 0.69 -12.90 -10.11
C LEU A 8 1.43 -13.20 -8.81
N PHE A 9 2.54 -13.94 -8.87
CA PHE A 9 3.37 -14.19 -7.70
C PHE A 9 3.82 -12.88 -7.03
N GLY A 10 4.35 -11.94 -7.81
CA GLY A 10 4.76 -10.65 -7.28
C GLY A 10 3.61 -9.81 -6.71
N VAL A 11 2.44 -9.83 -7.37
CA VAL A 11 1.21 -9.17 -6.88
C VAL A 11 0.77 -9.77 -5.54
N PHE A 12 0.71 -11.10 -5.43
CA PHE A 12 0.32 -11.78 -4.19
C PHE A 12 1.31 -11.57 -3.05
N VAL A 13 2.62 -11.60 -3.34
CA VAL A 13 3.65 -11.25 -2.35
C VAL A 13 3.41 -9.83 -1.84
N THR A 14 3.18 -8.88 -2.74
CA THR A 14 2.93 -7.48 -2.38
C THR A 14 1.67 -7.30 -1.54
N LEU A 15 0.56 -7.95 -1.91
CA LEU A 15 -0.67 -7.92 -1.12
C LEU A 15 -0.52 -8.62 0.24
N GLY A 16 0.23 -9.72 0.30
CA GLY A 16 0.57 -10.38 1.56
C GLY A 16 1.35 -9.45 2.49
N MET A 17 2.33 -8.73 1.96
CA MET A 17 3.06 -7.72 2.73
C MET A 17 2.16 -6.53 3.14
N CYS A 18 1.21 -6.11 2.30
CA CYS A 18 0.21 -5.11 2.67
C CYS A 18 -0.64 -5.56 3.86
N ALA A 19 -1.10 -6.81 3.86
CA ALA A 19 -1.88 -7.37 4.95
C ALA A 19 -1.06 -7.45 6.26
N LEU A 20 0.22 -7.83 6.16
CA LEU A 20 1.14 -7.83 7.32
C LEU A 20 1.38 -6.41 7.85
N ALA A 21 1.56 -5.43 6.96
CA ALA A 21 1.70 -4.02 7.32
C ALA A 21 0.46 -3.51 8.06
N ALA A 22 -0.72 -3.70 7.47
CA ALA A 22 -2.00 -3.29 8.04
C ALA A 22 -2.25 -3.93 9.42
N ARG A 23 -1.93 -5.22 9.57
CA ARG A 23 -2.05 -5.93 10.86
C ARG A 23 -1.07 -5.40 11.90
N SER A 24 0.20 -5.20 11.54
CA SER A 24 1.22 -4.68 12.45
C SER A 24 0.89 -3.27 12.91
N ASP A 25 0.40 -2.45 11.98
CA ASP A 25 0.02 -1.07 12.22
C ASP A 25 -1.22 -0.95 13.10
N TYR A 26 -2.26 -1.77 12.85
CA TYR A 26 -3.43 -1.89 13.73
C TYR A 26 -3.06 -2.26 15.17
N LYS A 27 -2.08 -3.15 15.34
CA LYS A 27 -1.68 -3.67 16.66
C LYS A 27 -0.78 -2.74 17.46
N GLY A 28 -0.07 -1.81 16.82
CA GLY A 28 0.93 -1.02 17.54
C GLY A 28 1.58 0.12 16.77
N PHE A 29 0.95 0.61 15.69
CA PHE A 29 1.41 1.76 14.91
C PHE A 29 2.86 1.63 14.40
N LYS A 30 3.26 0.40 14.08
CA LYS A 30 4.60 0.08 13.60
C LYS A 30 4.51 -0.74 12.34
N ILE A 31 5.00 -0.19 11.23
CA ILE A 31 5.21 -0.91 9.99
C ILE A 31 6.69 -1.34 9.92
N PRO A 32 6.99 -2.65 9.94
CA PRO A 32 8.37 -3.14 9.86
C PRO A 32 9.04 -2.74 8.53
N ASN A 33 10.29 -2.28 8.56
CA ASN A 33 11.03 -1.90 7.33
C ASN A 33 11.12 -3.04 6.30
N ILE A 34 11.09 -4.30 6.76
CA ILE A 34 11.12 -5.48 5.90
C ILE A 34 9.92 -5.52 4.95
N VAL A 35 8.77 -4.96 5.34
CA VAL A 35 7.58 -4.84 4.48
C VAL A 35 7.92 -4.07 3.21
N SER A 36 8.41 -2.84 3.36
CA SER A 36 8.75 -2.00 2.21
C SER A 36 9.88 -2.61 1.39
N LEU A 37 10.88 -3.22 2.03
CA LEU A 37 11.99 -3.87 1.34
C LEU A 37 11.50 -5.03 0.46
N VAL A 38 10.64 -5.91 0.99
CA VAL A 38 10.09 -7.04 0.24
C VAL A 38 9.20 -6.56 -0.91
N ILE A 39 8.41 -5.51 -0.73
CA ILE A 39 7.56 -4.96 -1.80
C ILE A 39 8.40 -4.38 -2.94
N VAL A 40 9.46 -3.63 -2.62
CA VAL A 40 10.40 -3.09 -3.62
C VAL A 40 11.12 -4.22 -4.35
N ALA A 41 11.61 -5.23 -3.61
CA ALA A 41 12.27 -6.38 -4.19
C ALA A 41 11.33 -7.19 -5.09
N ALA A 42 10.08 -7.43 -4.65
CA ALA A 42 9.06 -8.11 -5.43
C ALA A 42 8.79 -7.36 -6.74
N PHE A 43 8.66 -6.02 -6.70
CA PHE A 43 8.51 -5.21 -7.90
C PHE A 43 9.71 -5.37 -8.84
N GLY A 44 10.93 -5.18 -8.32
CA GLY A 44 12.15 -5.22 -9.13
C GLY A 44 12.38 -6.59 -9.78
N VAL A 45 12.18 -7.67 -9.03
CA VAL A 45 12.30 -9.05 -9.53
C VAL A 45 11.22 -9.34 -10.58
N THR A 46 9.95 -9.03 -10.30
CA THR A 46 8.86 -9.25 -11.25
C THR A 46 9.07 -8.43 -12.53
N TYR A 47 9.37 -7.14 -12.42
CA TYR A 47 9.63 -6.28 -13.57
C TYR A 47 10.83 -6.79 -14.40
N GLY A 48 11.94 -7.14 -13.75
CA GLY A 48 13.15 -7.63 -14.40
C GLY A 48 12.94 -8.96 -15.14
N LEU A 49 12.30 -9.94 -14.50
CA LEU A 49 12.00 -11.23 -15.12
C LEU A 49 11.03 -11.09 -16.31
N LEU A 50 10.04 -10.20 -16.20
CA LEU A 50 9.14 -9.90 -17.31
C LEU A 50 9.85 -9.18 -18.46
N ALA A 51 10.82 -8.31 -18.16
CA ALA A 51 11.63 -7.66 -19.19
C ALA A 51 12.52 -8.67 -19.93
N LEU A 52 13.20 -9.57 -19.20
CA LEU A 52 14.04 -10.62 -19.79
C LEU A 52 13.25 -11.63 -20.64
N SER A 53 12.00 -11.89 -20.28
CA SER A 53 11.10 -12.75 -21.06
C SER A 53 10.39 -12.04 -22.22
N GLY A 54 10.62 -10.73 -22.41
CA GLY A 54 9.94 -9.93 -23.43
C GLY A 54 8.45 -9.68 -23.16
N GLN A 55 7.93 -10.07 -21.98
CA GLN A 55 6.50 -9.98 -21.63
C GLN A 55 6.17 -8.77 -20.76
N ARG A 56 7.14 -7.89 -20.48
CA ARG A 56 6.93 -6.69 -19.65
C ARG A 56 5.78 -5.82 -20.11
N GLU A 57 5.70 -5.52 -21.41
CA GLU A 57 4.74 -4.54 -21.96
C GLU A 57 3.28 -4.96 -21.78
N VAL A 58 3.06 -6.25 -21.59
CA VAL A 58 1.77 -6.86 -21.28
C VAL A 58 1.26 -6.39 -19.91
N PHE A 59 2.16 -6.28 -18.92
CA PHE A 59 1.80 -6.06 -17.52
C PHE A 59 2.17 -4.67 -16.99
N PHE A 60 3.25 -4.07 -17.49
CA PHE A 60 3.82 -2.85 -16.93
C PHE A 60 4.15 -1.80 -17.99
N LYS A 61 3.97 -0.54 -17.58
CA LYS A 61 4.47 0.62 -18.31
C LYS A 61 6.01 0.71 -18.18
N PRO A 62 6.68 1.59 -18.95
CA PRO A 62 8.13 1.76 -18.84
C PRO A 62 8.55 2.10 -17.40
N ILE A 63 9.70 1.58 -16.97
CA ILE A 63 10.22 1.73 -15.59
C ILE A 63 10.25 3.19 -15.11
N GLY A 64 10.50 4.14 -16.02
CA GLY A 64 10.50 5.57 -15.72
C GLY A 64 9.19 6.06 -15.10
N MET A 65 8.03 5.52 -15.52
CA MET A 65 6.73 5.87 -14.93
C MET A 65 6.55 5.29 -13.52
N HIS A 66 7.17 4.15 -13.22
CA HIS A 66 7.13 3.55 -11.90
C HIS A 66 8.06 4.27 -10.92
N ILE A 67 9.27 4.58 -11.37
CA ILE A 67 10.23 5.38 -10.60
C ILE A 67 9.69 6.79 -10.35
N ALA A 68 9.09 7.45 -11.37
CA ALA A 68 8.51 8.77 -11.20
C ALA A 68 7.39 8.78 -10.16
N ALA A 69 6.50 7.77 -10.18
CA ALA A 69 5.46 7.64 -9.16
C ALA A 69 6.04 7.47 -7.75
N ALA A 70 7.05 6.60 -7.60
CA ALA A 70 7.75 6.41 -6.33
C ALA A 70 8.44 7.67 -5.83
N PHE A 71 9.10 8.39 -6.72
CA PHE A 71 9.76 9.63 -6.38
C PHE A 71 8.77 10.72 -5.95
N LEU A 72 7.64 10.87 -6.66
CA LEU A 72 6.60 11.82 -6.28
C LEU A 72 6.01 11.50 -4.90
N VAL A 73 5.66 10.24 -4.65
CA VAL A 73 5.13 9.81 -3.35
C VAL A 73 6.16 9.98 -2.25
N LEU A 74 7.43 9.66 -2.50
CA LEU A 74 8.49 9.86 -1.53
C LEU A 74 8.67 11.34 -1.18
N MET A 75 8.72 12.24 -2.17
CA MET A 75 8.84 13.68 -1.92
C MET A 75 7.70 14.21 -1.06
N VAL A 76 6.45 13.86 -1.41
CA VAL A 76 5.26 14.31 -0.67
C VAL A 76 5.25 13.74 0.74
N THR A 77 5.48 12.43 0.89
CA THR A 77 5.43 11.77 2.20
C THR A 77 6.62 12.13 3.09
N ALA A 78 7.79 12.42 2.52
CA ALA A 78 8.95 12.93 3.25
C ALA A 78 8.70 14.36 3.76
N ALA A 79 8.06 15.22 2.97
CA ALA A 79 7.63 16.54 3.42
C ALA A 79 6.60 16.43 4.56
N LEU A 80 5.63 15.52 4.47
CA LEU A 80 4.69 15.28 5.56
C LEU A 80 5.38 14.72 6.83
N TYR A 81 6.40 13.89 6.65
CA TYR A 81 7.22 13.39 7.75
C TYR A 81 8.01 14.51 8.45
N SER A 82 8.59 15.45 7.69
CA SER A 82 9.31 16.60 8.28
C SER A 82 8.38 17.53 9.07
N PHE A 83 7.11 17.62 8.68
CA PHE A 83 6.07 18.31 9.46
C PHE A 83 5.43 17.46 10.58
N GLN A 84 5.97 16.27 10.86
CA GLN A 84 5.46 15.33 11.88
C GLN A 84 3.98 14.94 11.68
N LYS A 85 3.50 14.96 10.42
CA LYS A 85 2.12 14.59 10.08
C LYS A 85 1.95 13.13 9.68
N LEU A 86 3.02 12.48 9.25
CA LEU A 86 3.03 11.11 8.75
C LEU A 86 4.22 10.35 9.34
N GLY A 87 4.04 9.06 9.64
CA GLY A 87 5.14 8.22 10.12
C GLY A 87 6.14 7.87 9.03
N ALA A 88 7.42 7.69 9.40
CA ALA A 88 8.43 7.22 8.45
C ALA A 88 8.11 5.82 7.88
N GLY A 89 7.41 4.98 8.64
CA GLY A 89 6.94 3.67 8.18
C GLY A 89 5.91 3.78 7.05
N ASP A 90 4.92 4.66 7.22
CA ASP A 90 3.88 4.93 6.22
C ASP A 90 4.48 5.50 4.93
N SER A 91 5.42 6.45 5.06
CA SER A 91 6.12 7.03 3.90
C SER A 91 6.85 5.96 3.08
N LYS A 92 7.62 5.09 3.73
CA LYS A 92 8.33 4.00 3.06
C LYS A 92 7.37 3.00 2.42
N PHE A 93 6.30 2.65 3.11
CA PHE A 93 5.30 1.71 2.61
C PHE A 93 4.54 2.25 1.41
N ALA A 94 4.02 3.48 1.48
CA ALA A 94 3.34 4.13 0.36
C ALA A 94 4.27 4.30 -0.85
N THR A 95 5.54 4.67 -0.61
CA THR A 95 6.56 4.77 -1.67
C THR A 95 6.79 3.42 -2.35
N ALA A 96 6.93 2.34 -1.58
CA ALA A 96 7.11 1.00 -2.12
C ALA A 96 5.90 0.54 -2.98
N ILE A 97 4.68 0.84 -2.55
CA ILE A 97 3.47 0.54 -3.34
C ILE A 97 3.39 1.37 -4.61
N SER A 98 3.83 2.63 -4.56
CA SER A 98 3.75 3.49 -5.74
C SER A 98 4.66 3.02 -6.90
N LEU A 99 5.70 2.21 -6.62
CA LEU A 99 6.43 1.48 -7.66
C LEU A 99 5.53 0.50 -8.41
N TRP A 100 4.64 -0.22 -7.73
CA TRP A 100 3.75 -1.18 -8.39
C TRP A 100 2.68 -0.51 -9.25
N VAL A 101 2.05 0.54 -8.71
CA VAL A 101 0.94 1.21 -9.40
C VAL A 101 1.41 2.09 -10.56
N GLY A 102 2.63 2.63 -10.46
CA GLY A 102 3.17 3.60 -11.41
C GLY A 102 2.30 4.85 -11.57
N LEU A 103 2.65 5.75 -12.49
CA LEU A 103 1.85 6.96 -12.73
C LEU A 103 0.41 6.64 -13.17
N GLY A 104 0.18 5.51 -13.84
CA GLY A 104 -1.14 5.10 -14.31
C GLY A 104 -2.13 4.75 -13.21
N GLY A 105 -1.67 4.23 -12.07
CA GLY A 105 -2.50 3.92 -10.90
C GLY A 105 -2.35 4.89 -9.74
N LEU A 106 -1.49 5.92 -9.86
CA LEU A 106 -1.15 6.78 -8.74
C LEU A 106 -2.35 7.57 -8.20
N VAL A 107 -3.18 8.12 -9.09
CA VAL A 107 -4.37 8.89 -8.71
C VAL A 107 -5.37 8.03 -7.90
N PRO A 108 -5.84 6.87 -8.40
CA PRO A 108 -6.74 6.03 -7.61
C PRO A 108 -6.07 5.54 -6.32
N PHE A 109 -4.78 5.17 -6.35
CA PHE A 109 -4.05 4.79 -5.15
C PHE A 109 -4.15 5.87 -4.05
N LEU A 110 -3.76 7.11 -4.37
CA LEU A 110 -3.76 8.20 -3.39
C LEU A 110 -5.18 8.59 -2.96
N PHE A 111 -6.13 8.64 -3.90
CA PHE A 111 -7.51 8.99 -3.60
C PHE A 111 -8.16 8.00 -2.62
N TYR A 112 -8.08 6.70 -2.92
CA TYR A 112 -8.68 5.68 -2.06
C TYR A 112 -7.91 5.49 -0.75
N MET A 113 -6.59 5.68 -0.75
CA MET A 113 -5.80 5.74 0.48
C MET A 113 -6.26 6.91 1.37
N SER A 114 -6.39 8.12 0.84
CA SER A 114 -6.84 9.29 1.60
C SER A 114 -8.28 9.13 2.11
N LEU A 115 -9.17 8.58 1.28
CA LEU A 115 -10.55 8.30 1.66
C LEU A 115 -10.62 7.29 2.82
N ALA A 116 -9.88 6.19 2.70
CA ALA A 116 -9.77 5.17 3.76
C ALA A 116 -9.20 5.76 5.06
N GLY A 117 -8.13 6.56 4.96
CA GLY A 117 -7.55 7.26 6.09
C GLY A 117 -8.55 8.19 6.78
N GLY A 118 -9.35 8.92 6.01
CA GLY A 118 -10.43 9.77 6.52
C GLY A 118 -11.51 8.98 7.27
N VAL A 119 -11.92 7.83 6.74
CA VAL A 119 -12.87 6.92 7.41
C VAL A 119 -12.30 6.38 8.72
N ILE A 120 -11.03 5.95 8.74
CA ILE A 120 -10.39 5.44 9.97
C ILE A 120 -10.20 6.57 10.99
N ALA A 121 -9.89 7.79 10.55
CA ALA A 121 -9.81 8.96 11.42
C ALA A 121 -11.18 9.29 12.04
N ALA A 122 -12.25 9.29 11.24
CA ALA A 122 -13.62 9.49 11.75
C ALA A 122 -14.02 8.37 12.74
N ALA A 123 -13.66 7.12 12.46
CA ALA A 123 -13.87 6.01 13.37
C ALA A 123 -13.10 6.18 14.68
N SER A 124 -11.84 6.66 14.63
CA SER A 124 -11.03 6.96 15.82
C SER A 124 -11.71 8.00 16.71
N LEU A 125 -12.24 9.08 16.13
CA LEU A 125 -12.99 10.11 16.86
C LEU A 125 -14.28 9.55 17.50
N TYR A 126 -14.99 8.69 16.77
CA TYR A 126 -16.18 8.04 17.31
C TYR A 126 -15.83 7.12 18.49
N ILE A 127 -14.79 6.30 18.36
CA ILE A 127 -14.30 5.40 19.40
C ILE A 127 -13.85 6.19 20.63
N GLN A 128 -13.10 7.27 20.44
CA GLN A 128 -12.68 8.17 21.51
C GLN A 128 -13.87 8.73 22.29
N LYS A 129 -14.92 9.17 21.58
CA LYS A 129 -16.10 9.80 22.18
C LYS A 129 -17.00 8.79 22.90
N LYS A 130 -17.22 7.60 22.31
CA LYS A 130 -18.20 6.62 22.80
C LYS A 130 -17.61 5.56 23.71
N LYS A 131 -16.30 5.32 23.63
CA LYS A 131 -15.58 4.24 24.33
C LYS A 131 -16.35 2.90 24.32
N PRO A 132 -16.74 2.39 23.13
CA PRO A 132 -17.70 1.28 23.05
C PRO A 132 -17.09 -0.09 23.41
N PHE A 133 -15.76 -0.21 23.50
CA PHE A 133 -15.07 -1.48 23.73
C PHE A 133 -14.58 -1.62 25.17
N HIS A 134 -14.99 -2.71 25.82
CA HIS A 134 -14.51 -3.12 27.13
C HIS A 134 -13.28 -4.01 26.94
N SER A 135 -12.15 -3.63 27.56
CA SER A 135 -10.87 -4.36 27.51
C SER A 135 -10.27 -4.57 26.10
N PRO A 136 -10.03 -3.49 25.31
CA PRO A 136 -9.29 -3.62 24.06
C PRO A 136 -7.84 -4.07 24.31
N PRO A 137 -7.18 -4.73 23.34
CA PRO A 137 -5.76 -5.09 23.46
C PRO A 137 -4.89 -3.85 23.71
N ASP A 138 -4.07 -3.90 24.76
CA ASP A 138 -3.23 -2.78 25.18
C ASP A 138 -2.30 -2.32 24.05
N GLY A 139 -2.27 -1.00 23.82
CA GLY A 139 -1.41 -0.37 22.82
C GLY A 139 -1.88 -0.53 21.36
N GLY A 140 -2.94 -1.30 21.12
CA GLY A 140 -3.59 -1.39 19.81
C GLY A 140 -4.38 -0.14 19.46
N TRP A 141 -4.79 -0.01 18.19
CA TRP A 141 -5.50 1.17 17.72
C TRP A 141 -6.77 1.50 18.53
N ILE A 142 -7.59 0.50 18.85
CA ILE A 142 -8.84 0.71 19.62
C ILE A 142 -8.54 1.25 21.02
N ASP A 143 -7.61 0.64 21.74
CA ASP A 143 -7.20 1.09 23.07
C ASP A 143 -6.68 2.53 23.05
N MET A 144 -5.78 2.82 22.09
CA MET A 144 -5.20 4.14 21.94
C MET A 144 -6.23 5.19 21.53
N ALA A 145 -7.18 4.86 20.66
CA ALA A 145 -8.29 5.74 20.29
C ALA A 145 -9.20 6.05 21.50
N GLN A 146 -9.56 5.04 22.32
CA GLN A 146 -10.35 5.26 23.55
C GLN A 146 -9.61 6.10 24.60
N LYS A 147 -8.27 6.01 24.64
CA LYS A 147 -7.37 6.85 25.45
C LYS A 147 -7.15 8.25 24.87
N GLY A 148 -7.69 8.54 23.69
CA GLY A 148 -7.63 9.85 23.05
C GLY A 148 -6.36 10.14 22.26
N SER A 149 -5.61 9.11 21.88
CA SER A 149 -4.52 9.24 20.93
C SER A 149 -5.05 9.69 19.55
N GLY A 150 -4.34 10.63 18.93
CA GLY A 150 -4.58 11.03 17.54
C GLY A 150 -3.97 10.10 16.50
N ASN A 151 -3.34 8.99 16.91
CA ASN A 151 -2.69 8.07 15.99
C ASN A 151 -3.73 7.24 15.23
N VAL A 152 -3.54 7.15 13.91
CA VAL A 152 -4.41 6.43 12.99
C VAL A 152 -3.58 5.35 12.29
N PRO A 153 -4.08 4.09 12.16
CA PRO A 153 -3.35 3.03 11.49
C PRO A 153 -3.42 3.22 9.95
N TYR A 154 -2.55 4.09 9.43
CA TYR A 154 -2.47 4.41 8.00
C TYR A 154 -2.05 3.22 7.14
N GLY A 155 -1.40 2.20 7.69
CA GLY A 155 -1.08 0.96 6.99
C GLY A 155 -2.32 0.25 6.42
N ILE A 156 -3.47 0.36 7.10
CA ILE A 156 -4.76 -0.15 6.57
C ILE A 156 -5.20 0.68 5.36
N ALA A 157 -5.11 2.01 5.45
CA ALA A 157 -5.49 2.91 4.38
C ALA A 157 -4.61 2.73 3.13
N ILE A 158 -3.28 2.61 3.31
CA ILE A 158 -2.33 2.37 2.23
C ILE A 158 -2.61 1.02 1.57
N ALA A 159 -2.85 -0.04 2.35
CA ALA A 159 -3.17 -1.36 1.83
C ALA A 159 -4.47 -1.37 1.01
N LEU A 160 -5.51 -0.65 1.47
CA LEU A 160 -6.76 -0.53 0.72
C LEU A 160 -6.55 0.24 -0.60
N GLY A 161 -5.84 1.37 -0.55
CA GLY A 161 -5.50 2.13 -1.74
C GLY A 161 -4.73 1.30 -2.76
N ALA A 162 -3.78 0.47 -2.29
CA ALA A 162 -3.01 -0.44 -3.14
C ALA A 162 -3.93 -1.45 -3.84
N LEU A 163 -4.80 -2.12 -3.09
CA LEU A 163 -5.73 -3.11 -3.63
C LEU A 163 -6.66 -2.50 -4.68
N VAL A 164 -7.27 -1.36 -4.38
CA VAL A 164 -8.17 -0.67 -5.32
C VAL A 164 -7.43 -0.24 -6.58
N SER A 165 -6.21 0.28 -6.43
CA SER A 165 -5.39 0.65 -7.58
C SER A 165 -4.99 -0.56 -8.43
N PHE A 166 -4.72 -1.72 -7.83
CA PHE A 166 -4.41 -2.94 -8.57
C PHE A 166 -5.63 -3.43 -9.36
N VAL A 167 -6.82 -3.38 -8.77
CA VAL A 167 -8.08 -3.67 -9.48
C VAL A 167 -8.29 -2.70 -10.64
N TYR A 168 -8.10 -1.39 -10.41
CA TYR A 168 -8.21 -0.36 -11.45
C TYR A 168 -7.25 -0.59 -12.62
N LEU A 169 -6.02 -1.01 -12.33
CA LEU A 169 -5.01 -1.34 -13.34
C LEU A 169 -5.27 -2.66 -14.06
N GLY A 170 -6.31 -3.41 -13.69
CA GLY A 170 -6.63 -4.69 -14.32
C GLY A 170 -5.73 -5.84 -13.86
N PHE A 171 -5.05 -5.73 -12.72
CA PHE A 171 -4.14 -6.78 -12.20
C PHE A 171 -4.84 -8.09 -11.84
N PHE A 172 -6.17 -8.14 -11.89
CA PHE A 172 -6.99 -9.34 -11.67
C PHE A 172 -7.95 -9.61 -12.83
N ASN A 173 -7.82 -8.89 -13.95
CA ASN A 173 -8.74 -9.03 -15.07
C ASN A 173 -8.29 -10.18 -15.98
N VAL A 174 -8.93 -11.34 -15.79
CA VAL A 174 -8.67 -12.57 -16.56
C VAL A 174 -8.90 -12.38 -18.05
N SER A 175 -9.92 -11.59 -18.45
CA SER A 175 -10.24 -11.36 -19.87
C SER A 175 -9.15 -10.57 -20.61
N GLN A 176 -8.43 -9.68 -19.90
CA GLN A 176 -7.27 -9.00 -20.49
C GLN A 176 -6.13 -9.98 -20.76
N TRP A 177 -5.97 -11.00 -19.92
CA TRP A 177 -4.90 -11.98 -20.08
C TRP A 177 -5.18 -12.97 -21.22
N GLU A 178 -6.44 -13.37 -21.41
CA GLU A 178 -6.85 -14.24 -22.52
C GLU A 178 -6.64 -13.59 -23.90
N MET A 179 -6.69 -12.25 -24.00
CA MET A 179 -6.40 -11.54 -25.25
C MET A 179 -4.90 -11.31 -25.48
N MET A 180 -4.06 -11.56 -24.48
CA MET A 180 -2.62 -11.32 -24.50
C MET A 180 -1.80 -12.61 -24.73
N PHE A 181 -2.45 -13.78 -24.73
CA PHE A 181 -1.87 -15.11 -24.95
C PHE A 181 -2.65 -15.87 -26.02
#